data_AF-A0A484QDB4-F1
#
_entry.id   AF-A0A484QDB4-F1
#
_cell.length_a   1.000
_cell.length_b   1.000
_cell.length_c   1.000
_cell.angle_alpha   90.00
_cell.angle_beta   90.00
_cell.angle_gamma   90.00
#
_symmetry.space_group_name_H-M   'P 1'
#
loop_
_entity.id
_entity.type
_entity.pdbx_description
1 polymer ?
#
loop_
_entity_poly.entity_id
_entity_poly.type
_entity_poly.pdbx_seq_one_letter_code
_entity_poly.pdbx_strand_id
1 'polypeptide(L)'
;MLPFREQLAFFRRKLNLGTTSWADIYAAEHDWAFTVAGANRDGILADFRGAVERAIAGGVTLEDFRRDFDAIVARQGWDYNGSRNWRSRVIYETNLRTSYAAGRFEQLQAVKDRRPYWRWNHSDAVEHPRPEHVAWDGMVLHADDPWWRFYFPPCGWGCQCYITAHNERDLRRMGKSGPDTAPAIVMREHVIGKNSVLGPRTVRVPEGIDPGFEYTPGRSRLESAVLRERPDGPDLSSASSAGVPNRPPPDPLPAPRAFDPDRLLPGGADASEYVARYLQEFGATIDRPAIVQDVVGERLVMSADLFRDVSGAWKALKRGRERFLLLLADALRDPDEVWVRIEWQESRQKAVVRRRYLARFDIEGQPVPALAVFEVGADGWAGVTTFPAASDEYLASTRVGVRLYRRQE
;
A
#
# COMPACT_ATOMS: atom_id res chain seq x y z
N MET A 1 -28.84 4.51 15.95
CA MET A 1 -28.13 3.72 14.93
C MET A 1 -26.80 3.29 15.55
N LEU A 2 -26.42 2.02 15.50
CA LEU A 2 -25.10 1.61 16.00
C LEU A 2 -24.02 2.14 15.02
N PRO A 3 -22.90 2.71 15.52
CA PRO A 3 -21.87 3.26 14.65
C PRO A 3 -21.21 2.16 13.82
N PHE A 4 -20.97 2.45 12.53
CA PHE A 4 -20.26 1.56 11.62
C PHE A 4 -18.78 1.48 12.04
N ARG A 5 -18.40 0.37 12.68
CA ARG A 5 -17.13 0.24 13.41
C ARG A 5 -15.92 0.32 12.49
N GLU A 6 -15.98 -0.32 11.34
CA GLU A 6 -14.91 -0.42 10.35
C GLU A 6 -14.61 0.96 9.74
N GLN A 7 -15.66 1.73 9.41
CA GLN A 7 -15.51 3.13 9.00
C GLN A 7 -14.86 3.99 10.09
N LEU A 8 -15.35 3.89 11.33
CA LEU A 8 -14.84 4.70 12.44
C LEU A 8 -13.39 4.34 12.77
N ALA A 9 -13.04 3.05 12.75
CA ALA A 9 -11.68 2.57 12.93
C ALA A 9 -10.76 3.08 11.82
N PHE A 10 -11.20 3.03 10.56
CA PHE A 10 -10.47 3.57 9.42
C PHE A 10 -10.25 5.09 9.51
N PHE A 11 -11.27 5.84 9.94
CA PHE A 11 -11.16 7.30 10.06
C PHE A 11 -10.23 7.70 11.22
N ARG A 12 -10.39 7.07 12.40
CA ARG A 12 -9.63 7.40 13.62
C ARG A 12 -8.13 7.15 13.50
N ARG A 13 -7.69 6.26 12.62
CA ARG A 13 -6.26 5.98 12.40
C ARG A 13 -5.55 6.95 11.46
N LYS A 14 -6.28 7.84 10.77
CA LYS A 14 -5.64 8.81 9.87
C LYS A 14 -4.75 9.78 10.67
N LEU A 15 -3.74 10.34 10.03
CA LEU A 15 -2.89 11.40 10.58
C LEU A 15 -3.33 12.74 9.99
N ASN A 16 -3.31 13.79 10.79
CA ASN A 16 -3.57 15.13 10.25
C ASN A 16 -2.35 15.56 9.45
N LEU A 17 -2.55 15.93 8.18
CA LEU A 17 -1.50 16.54 7.38
C LEU A 17 -2.01 17.82 6.74
N GLY A 18 -1.26 18.91 6.95
CA GLY A 18 -1.52 20.18 6.28
C GLY A 18 -1.21 20.10 4.79
N THR A 19 -2.16 20.55 3.98
CA THR A 19 -1.97 20.70 2.54
C THR A 19 -2.46 22.07 2.11
N THR A 20 -1.89 22.63 1.03
CA THR A 20 -2.38 23.85 0.39
C THR A 20 -3.34 23.51 -0.75
N SER A 21 -3.11 22.38 -1.42
CA SER A 21 -3.91 21.85 -2.51
C SER A 21 -4.43 20.46 -2.18
N TRP A 22 -5.51 20.06 -2.84
CA TRP A 22 -5.97 18.67 -2.79
C TRP A 22 -4.97 17.72 -3.42
N ALA A 23 -4.11 18.19 -4.33
CA ALA A 23 -3.15 17.37 -5.07
C ALA A 23 -1.79 17.17 -4.37
N ASP A 24 -1.59 17.80 -3.19
CA ASP A 24 -0.37 17.64 -2.38
C ASP A 24 -0.28 16.24 -1.76
N ILE A 25 -1.43 15.64 -1.48
CA ILE A 25 -1.62 14.23 -1.16
C ILE A 25 -2.51 13.65 -2.24
N TYR A 26 -2.23 12.44 -2.69
CA TYR A 26 -2.85 11.89 -3.90
C TYR A 26 -3.26 10.43 -3.75
N ALA A 27 -4.46 10.11 -4.22
CA ALA A 27 -5.00 8.75 -4.29
C ALA A 27 -4.85 7.99 -2.97
N ALA A 28 -4.15 6.84 -3.00
CA ALA A 28 -3.92 5.93 -1.89
C ALA A 28 -3.32 6.58 -0.63
N GLU A 29 -2.65 7.73 -0.74
CA GLU A 29 -2.13 8.49 0.40
C GLU A 29 -3.25 9.00 1.32
N HIS A 30 -4.47 9.21 0.79
CA HIS A 30 -5.65 9.57 1.58
C HIS A 30 -6.11 8.47 2.55
N ASP A 31 -5.68 7.22 2.39
CA ASP A 31 -5.93 6.16 3.40
C ASP A 31 -5.17 6.40 4.71
N TRP A 32 -4.12 7.24 4.67
CA TRP A 32 -3.25 7.54 5.79
C TRP A 32 -3.48 8.93 6.35
N ALA A 33 -3.84 9.89 5.51
CA ALA A 33 -3.94 11.29 5.89
C ALA A 33 -5.39 11.80 5.92
N PHE A 34 -5.73 12.51 6.99
CA PHE A 34 -6.84 13.45 7.01
C PHE A 34 -6.30 14.82 6.59
N THR A 35 -6.86 15.35 5.51
CA THR A 35 -6.45 16.63 4.94
C THR A 35 -7.67 17.46 4.59
N VAL A 36 -7.53 18.77 4.66
CA VAL A 36 -8.49 19.75 4.15
C VAL A 36 -7.67 20.79 3.40
N ALA A 37 -7.77 20.83 2.07
CA ALA A 37 -6.89 21.67 1.23
C ALA A 37 -6.93 23.15 1.65
N GLY A 38 -5.80 23.76 1.99
CA GLY A 38 -5.71 25.13 2.47
C GLY A 38 -5.91 25.29 3.99
N ALA A 39 -6.34 24.26 4.71
CA ALA A 39 -6.30 24.21 6.17
C ALA A 39 -4.99 23.55 6.62
N ASN A 40 -3.93 24.37 6.74
CA ASN A 40 -2.56 23.90 6.95
C ASN A 40 -2.04 24.06 8.39
N ARG A 41 -2.91 24.42 9.34
CA ARG A 41 -2.58 24.50 10.77
C ARG A 41 -3.16 23.31 11.52
N ASP A 42 -2.42 22.76 12.47
CA ASP A 42 -2.85 21.56 13.21
C ASP A 42 -4.18 21.76 13.95
N GLY A 43 -4.39 22.95 14.53
CA GLY A 43 -5.61 23.28 15.27
C GLY A 43 -6.87 23.18 14.41
N ILE A 44 -6.84 23.72 13.19
CA ILE A 44 -8.00 23.66 12.29
C ILE A 44 -8.26 22.25 11.75
N LEU A 45 -7.19 21.48 11.48
CA LEU A 45 -7.33 20.08 11.06
C LEU A 45 -7.88 19.21 12.18
N ALA A 46 -7.44 19.40 13.41
CA ALA A 46 -7.96 18.69 14.58
C ALA A 46 -9.45 19.01 14.79
N ASP A 47 -9.82 20.28 14.67
CA ASP A 47 -11.20 20.74 14.76
C ASP A 47 -12.10 20.11 13.68
N PHE A 48 -11.70 20.16 12.40
CA PHE A 48 -12.48 19.55 11.31
C PHE A 48 -12.54 18.03 11.44
N ARG A 49 -11.43 17.38 11.79
CA ARG A 49 -11.42 15.93 12.02
C ARG A 49 -12.38 15.54 13.13
N GLY A 50 -12.41 16.27 14.23
CA GLY A 50 -13.36 16.05 15.31
C GLY A 50 -14.82 16.22 14.87
N ALA A 51 -15.12 17.23 14.05
CA ALA A 51 -16.46 17.42 13.49
C ALA A 51 -16.89 16.27 12.56
N VAL A 52 -15.99 15.80 11.69
CA VAL A 52 -16.26 14.65 10.82
C VAL A 52 -16.39 13.36 11.63
N GLU A 53 -15.55 13.16 12.65
CA GLU A 53 -15.65 11.98 13.53
C GLU A 53 -17.01 11.93 14.24
N ARG A 54 -17.50 13.07 14.75
CA ARG A 54 -18.85 13.17 15.33
C ARG A 54 -19.92 12.84 14.30
N ALA A 55 -19.76 13.26 13.04
CA ALA A 55 -20.69 12.88 11.98
C ALA A 55 -20.71 11.37 11.71
N ILE A 56 -19.55 10.73 11.69
CA ILE A 56 -19.43 9.27 11.51
C ILE A 56 -20.02 8.52 12.72
N ALA A 57 -19.69 8.93 13.94
CA ALA A 57 -20.06 8.21 15.16
C ALA A 57 -21.52 8.47 15.59
N GLY A 58 -22.01 9.69 15.41
CA GLY A 58 -23.30 10.16 15.91
C GLY A 58 -24.39 10.36 14.86
N GLY A 59 -24.08 10.22 13.56
CA GLY A 59 -25.06 10.43 12.49
C GLY A 59 -25.45 11.91 12.30
N VAL A 60 -24.53 12.82 12.58
CA VAL A 60 -24.73 14.27 12.47
C VAL A 60 -24.98 14.67 11.01
N THR A 61 -25.96 15.53 10.75
CA THR A 61 -26.35 15.92 9.38
C THR A 61 -25.36 16.91 8.75
N LEU A 62 -25.46 17.12 7.42
CA LEU A 62 -24.67 18.16 6.75
C LEU A 62 -24.94 19.55 7.31
N GLU A 63 -26.18 19.85 7.74
CA GLU A 63 -26.51 21.17 8.29
C GLU A 63 -25.91 21.37 9.69
N ASP A 64 -25.85 20.33 10.49
CA ASP A 64 -25.16 20.37 11.77
C ASP A 64 -23.64 20.54 11.58
N PHE A 65 -23.05 19.80 10.63
CA PHE A 65 -21.64 19.98 10.26
C PHE A 65 -21.34 21.38 9.75
N ARG A 66 -22.28 22.01 9.05
CA ARG A 66 -22.16 23.40 8.59
C ARG A 66 -22.10 24.40 9.73
N ARG A 67 -22.85 24.18 10.81
CA ARG A 67 -22.73 25.00 12.03
C ARG A 67 -21.36 24.83 12.68
N ASP A 68 -20.86 23.59 12.76
CA ASP A 68 -19.50 23.32 13.23
C ASP A 68 -18.45 23.99 12.34
N PHE A 69 -18.62 23.91 11.01
CA PHE A 69 -17.73 24.53 10.02
C PHE A 69 -17.61 26.04 10.25
N ASP A 70 -18.74 26.75 10.41
CA ASP A 70 -18.73 28.20 10.67
C ASP A 70 -18.02 28.54 11.98
N ALA A 71 -18.26 27.76 13.04
CA ALA A 71 -17.62 27.95 14.33
C ALA A 71 -16.11 27.70 14.27
N ILE A 72 -15.66 26.70 13.50
CA ILE A 72 -14.25 26.37 13.29
C ILE A 72 -13.57 27.49 12.49
N VAL A 73 -14.17 27.93 11.38
CA VAL A 73 -13.67 29.02 10.54
C VAL A 73 -13.47 30.29 11.37
N ALA A 74 -14.48 30.70 12.14
CA ALA A 74 -14.43 31.89 12.98
C ALA A 74 -13.36 31.78 14.07
N ARG A 75 -13.29 30.64 14.77
CA ARG A 75 -12.32 30.42 15.85
C ARG A 75 -10.88 30.37 15.36
N GLN A 76 -10.65 29.72 14.22
CA GLN A 76 -9.31 29.53 13.67
C GLN A 76 -8.87 30.71 12.80
N GLY A 77 -9.79 31.63 12.45
CA GLY A 77 -9.53 32.72 11.51
C GLY A 77 -9.05 32.19 10.16
N TRP A 78 -9.77 31.21 9.60
CA TRP A 78 -9.37 30.54 8.36
C TRP A 78 -10.09 31.13 7.15
N ASP A 79 -9.30 31.68 6.23
CA ASP A 79 -9.79 32.10 4.93
C ASP A 79 -9.73 30.92 3.93
N TYR A 80 -10.76 30.77 3.11
CA TYR A 80 -10.90 29.65 2.19
C TYR A 80 -11.54 30.05 0.86
N ASN A 81 -11.20 29.29 -0.18
CA ASN A 81 -11.75 29.48 -1.52
C ASN A 81 -13.08 28.72 -1.72
N GLY A 82 -14.00 29.34 -2.46
CA GLY A 82 -15.31 28.80 -2.79
C GLY A 82 -16.41 29.22 -1.80
N SER A 83 -17.66 28.90 -2.12
CA SER A 83 -18.78 29.25 -1.23
C SER A 83 -18.82 28.34 0.00
N ARG A 84 -19.28 28.87 1.14
CA ARG A 84 -19.50 28.13 2.39
C ARG A 84 -20.21 26.79 2.15
N ASN A 85 -21.33 26.83 1.41
CA ASN A 85 -22.18 25.66 1.21
C ASN A 85 -21.52 24.57 0.38
N TRP A 86 -20.74 24.95 -0.64
CA TRP A 86 -19.95 24.02 -1.44
C TRP A 86 -18.78 23.46 -0.62
N ARG A 87 -18.04 24.33 0.06
CA ARG A 87 -16.82 23.96 0.78
C ARG A 87 -17.10 23.00 1.93
N SER A 88 -18.06 23.33 2.78
CA SER A 88 -18.51 22.47 3.89
C SER A 88 -19.01 21.11 3.39
N ARG A 89 -19.79 21.10 2.30
CA ARG A 89 -20.30 19.87 1.68
C ARG A 89 -19.19 18.98 1.16
N VAL A 90 -18.21 19.53 0.44
CA VAL A 90 -17.07 18.75 -0.09
C VAL A 90 -16.28 18.12 1.05
N ILE A 91 -15.96 18.85 2.11
CA ILE A 91 -15.23 18.32 3.27
C ILE A 91 -16.02 17.18 3.93
N TYR A 92 -17.31 17.42 4.20
CA TYR A 92 -18.20 16.47 4.84
C TYR A 92 -18.38 15.20 4.01
N GLU A 93 -18.89 15.32 2.78
CA GLU A 93 -19.25 14.18 1.94
C GLU A 93 -18.02 13.37 1.53
N THR A 94 -16.91 14.01 1.16
CA THR A 94 -15.71 13.31 0.71
C THR A 94 -15.15 12.43 1.83
N ASN A 95 -15.02 12.98 3.04
CA ASN A 95 -14.48 12.23 4.17
C ASN A 95 -15.44 11.13 4.64
N LEU A 96 -16.74 11.39 4.70
CA LEU A 96 -17.74 10.40 5.07
C LEU A 96 -17.78 9.25 4.07
N ARG A 97 -17.83 9.54 2.77
CA ARG A 97 -17.98 8.49 1.74
C ARG A 97 -16.72 7.67 1.55
N THR A 98 -15.55 8.30 1.54
CA THR A 98 -14.27 7.56 1.44
C THR A 98 -14.02 6.68 2.65
N SER A 99 -14.30 7.17 3.88
CA SER A 99 -14.17 6.35 5.08
C SER A 99 -15.21 5.23 5.16
N TYR A 100 -16.44 5.50 4.73
CA TYR A 100 -17.49 4.48 4.63
C TYR A 100 -17.09 3.39 3.62
N ALA A 101 -16.61 3.78 2.44
CA ALA A 101 -16.13 2.87 1.42
C ALA A 101 -14.98 1.99 1.92
N ALA A 102 -14.03 2.55 2.67
CA ALA A 102 -12.95 1.78 3.26
C ALA A 102 -13.43 0.74 4.27
N GLY A 103 -14.38 1.10 5.15
CA GLY A 103 -15.00 0.13 6.05
C GLY A 103 -15.80 -0.93 5.30
N ARG A 104 -16.49 -0.54 4.22
CA ARG A 104 -17.23 -1.48 3.36
C ARG A 104 -16.30 -2.42 2.63
N PHE A 105 -15.14 -1.95 2.15
CA PHE A 105 -14.12 -2.80 1.55
C PHE A 105 -13.66 -3.88 2.53
N GLU A 106 -13.35 -3.53 3.78
CA GLU A 106 -13.00 -4.50 4.83
C GLU A 106 -14.10 -5.56 5.02
N GLN A 107 -15.36 -5.13 5.11
CA GLN A 107 -16.49 -6.06 5.24
C GLN A 107 -16.69 -6.94 4.01
N LEU A 108 -16.48 -6.40 2.80
CA LEU A 108 -16.57 -7.16 1.55
C LEU A 108 -15.46 -8.22 1.46
N GLN A 109 -14.24 -7.89 1.89
CA GLN A 109 -13.13 -8.84 1.98
C GLN A 109 -13.45 -9.97 2.97
N ALA A 110 -13.99 -9.64 4.15
CA ALA A 110 -14.31 -10.61 5.19
C ALA A 110 -15.36 -11.67 4.76
N VAL A 111 -16.20 -11.36 3.76
CA VAL A 111 -17.23 -12.29 3.25
C VAL A 111 -16.91 -12.86 1.87
N LYS A 112 -15.77 -12.49 1.29
CA LYS A 112 -15.39 -12.77 -0.10
C LYS A 112 -15.48 -14.26 -0.45
N ASP A 113 -15.00 -15.15 0.42
CA ASP A 113 -15.06 -16.61 0.20
C ASP A 113 -16.48 -17.14 0.01
N ARG A 114 -17.46 -16.51 0.66
CA ARG A 114 -18.88 -16.91 0.60
C ARG A 114 -19.68 -16.09 -0.40
N ARG A 115 -19.21 -14.89 -0.73
CA ARG A 115 -19.86 -13.92 -1.61
C ARG A 115 -18.82 -13.30 -2.56
N PRO A 116 -18.28 -14.10 -3.49
CA PRO A 116 -17.15 -13.70 -4.32
C PRO A 116 -17.55 -12.79 -5.49
N TYR A 117 -18.83 -12.45 -5.64
CA TYR A 117 -19.32 -11.62 -6.74
C TYR A 117 -19.74 -10.26 -6.23
N TRP A 118 -19.15 -9.20 -6.77
CA TRP A 118 -19.41 -7.83 -6.37
C TRP A 118 -20.21 -7.11 -7.45
N ARG A 119 -21.30 -6.47 -7.03
CA ARG A 119 -22.18 -5.71 -7.91
C ARG A 119 -21.95 -4.21 -7.73
N TRP A 120 -21.73 -3.51 -8.83
CA TRP A 120 -21.78 -2.05 -8.88
C TRP A 120 -23.24 -1.57 -8.79
N ASN A 121 -23.49 -0.59 -7.94
CA ASN A 121 -24.80 0.04 -7.80
C ASN A 121 -24.64 1.55 -7.95
N HIS A 122 -25.27 2.10 -8.97
CA HIS A 122 -25.45 3.53 -9.12
C HIS A 122 -26.47 4.03 -8.08
N SER A 123 -26.36 5.30 -7.72
CA SER A 123 -27.30 5.96 -6.81
C SER A 123 -28.00 7.08 -7.55
N ASP A 124 -29.30 6.92 -7.76
CA ASP A 124 -30.16 7.92 -8.42
C ASP A 124 -30.26 9.25 -7.65
N ALA A 125 -29.77 9.29 -6.40
CA ALA A 125 -29.61 10.54 -5.63
C ALA A 125 -28.52 11.48 -6.18
N VAL A 126 -27.72 11.05 -7.18
CA VAL A 126 -26.75 11.90 -7.87
C VAL A 126 -27.47 12.69 -8.97
N GLU A 127 -27.60 14.01 -8.80
CA GLU A 127 -28.31 14.89 -9.75
C GLU A 127 -27.65 14.95 -11.14
N HIS A 128 -26.33 14.86 -11.19
CA HIS A 128 -25.55 14.85 -12.44
C HIS A 128 -24.63 13.63 -12.47
N PRO A 129 -25.18 12.44 -12.76
CA PRO A 129 -24.42 11.21 -12.74
C PRO A 129 -23.45 11.15 -13.93
N ARG A 130 -22.28 10.54 -13.72
CA ARG A 130 -21.34 10.23 -14.82
C ARG A 130 -21.97 9.14 -15.70
N PRO A 131 -22.07 9.31 -17.04
CA PRO A 131 -22.69 8.31 -17.91
C PRO A 131 -22.12 6.90 -17.75
N GLU A 132 -20.82 6.79 -17.52
CA GLU A 132 -20.13 5.52 -17.28
C GLU A 132 -20.67 4.83 -16.02
N HIS A 133 -20.92 5.58 -14.93
CA HIS A 133 -21.41 5.02 -13.67
C HIS A 133 -22.84 4.50 -13.77
N VAL A 134 -23.65 5.11 -14.63
CA VAL A 134 -25.00 4.64 -14.96
C VAL A 134 -24.93 3.39 -15.83
N ALA A 135 -24.02 3.37 -16.82
CA ALA A 135 -23.81 2.21 -17.68
C ALA A 135 -23.31 0.96 -16.92
N TRP A 136 -22.58 1.16 -15.81
CA TRP A 136 -22.13 0.07 -14.94
C TRP A 136 -23.18 -0.38 -13.91
N ASP A 137 -24.33 0.28 -13.82
CA ASP A 137 -25.34 -0.09 -12.83
C ASP A 137 -25.83 -1.53 -13.04
N GLY A 138 -25.78 -2.32 -11.97
CA GLY A 138 -26.14 -3.74 -12.02
C GLY A 138 -25.06 -4.68 -12.55
N MET A 139 -23.92 -4.15 -13.01
CA MET A 139 -22.77 -4.97 -13.41
C MET A 139 -22.23 -5.75 -12.21
N VAL A 140 -22.00 -7.05 -12.41
CA VAL A 140 -21.50 -7.98 -11.40
C VAL A 140 -20.17 -8.57 -11.86
N LEU A 141 -19.08 -8.31 -11.15
CA LEU A 141 -17.77 -8.89 -11.44
C LEU A 141 -17.33 -9.80 -10.30
N HIS A 142 -16.37 -10.68 -10.56
CA HIS A 142 -15.69 -11.39 -9.47
C HIS A 142 -14.93 -10.38 -8.59
N ALA A 143 -14.84 -10.63 -7.27
CA ALA A 143 -14.20 -9.73 -6.30
C ALA A 143 -12.70 -9.53 -6.57
N ASP A 144 -12.06 -10.51 -7.20
CA ASP A 144 -10.65 -10.47 -7.62
C ASP A 144 -10.39 -9.85 -8.98
N ASP A 145 -11.44 -9.38 -9.67
CA ASP A 145 -11.26 -8.72 -10.95
C ASP A 145 -10.37 -7.47 -10.78
N PRO A 146 -9.28 -7.32 -11.56
CA PRO A 146 -8.36 -6.19 -11.44
C PRO A 146 -9.03 -4.84 -11.67
N TRP A 147 -10.22 -4.80 -12.29
CA TRP A 147 -11.05 -3.61 -12.44
C TRP A 147 -11.34 -2.94 -11.08
N TRP A 148 -11.60 -3.71 -10.02
CA TRP A 148 -11.89 -3.17 -8.69
C TRP A 148 -10.73 -2.38 -8.06
N ARG A 149 -9.51 -2.51 -8.57
CA ARG A 149 -8.35 -1.73 -8.11
C ARG A 149 -8.53 -0.23 -8.33
N PHE A 150 -9.23 0.12 -9.42
CA PHE A 150 -9.39 1.50 -9.86
C PHE A 150 -10.84 1.98 -9.71
N TYR A 151 -11.79 1.07 -9.88
CA TYR A 151 -13.22 1.38 -9.93
C TYR A 151 -13.93 0.87 -8.68
N PHE A 152 -13.56 1.41 -7.52
CA PHE A 152 -14.26 1.15 -6.26
C PHE A 152 -14.78 2.47 -5.68
N PRO A 153 -16.11 2.68 -5.63
CA PRO A 153 -16.68 3.94 -5.19
C PRO A 153 -16.23 4.40 -3.79
N PRO A 154 -16.11 5.72 -3.54
CA PRO A 154 -16.42 6.81 -4.47
C PRO A 154 -15.34 6.98 -5.55
N CYS A 155 -15.77 7.19 -6.79
CA CYS A 155 -14.90 7.35 -7.96
C CYS A 155 -14.65 8.82 -8.33
N GLY A 156 -14.99 9.74 -7.44
CA GLY A 156 -14.87 11.17 -7.66
C GLY A 156 -15.67 11.99 -6.67
N TRP A 157 -15.54 13.31 -6.74
CA TRP A 157 -16.31 14.22 -5.89
C TRP A 157 -17.81 14.04 -6.16
N GLY A 158 -18.59 13.97 -5.09
CA GLY A 158 -20.04 13.78 -5.15
C GLY A 158 -20.52 12.40 -5.61
N CYS A 159 -19.62 11.46 -5.90
CA CYS A 159 -20.01 10.09 -6.25
C CYS A 159 -20.72 9.40 -5.08
N GLN A 160 -21.88 8.79 -5.34
CA GLN A 160 -22.69 8.07 -4.34
C GLN A 160 -22.92 6.60 -4.68
N CYS A 161 -22.23 6.09 -5.70
CA CYS A 161 -22.27 4.68 -6.07
C CYS A 161 -21.72 3.81 -4.91
N TYR A 162 -22.10 2.53 -4.89
CA TYR A 162 -21.67 1.60 -3.84
C TYR A 162 -21.65 0.14 -4.31
N ILE A 163 -20.92 -0.70 -3.57
CA ILE A 163 -20.73 -2.12 -3.92
C ILE A 163 -21.49 -3.03 -2.95
N THR A 164 -22.16 -4.05 -3.51
CA THR A 164 -22.82 -5.12 -2.76
C THR A 164 -22.22 -6.48 -3.14
N ALA A 165 -22.15 -7.41 -2.17
CA ALA A 165 -21.59 -8.74 -2.37
C ALA A 165 -22.67 -9.82 -2.47
N HIS A 166 -22.50 -10.70 -3.45
CA HIS A 166 -23.44 -11.71 -3.91
C HIS A 166 -22.76 -13.05 -3.98
N ASN A 167 -23.55 -14.11 -3.78
CA ASN A 167 -23.14 -15.47 -4.04
C ASN A 167 -23.82 -16.02 -5.30
N GLU A 168 -23.45 -17.22 -5.70
CA GLU A 168 -23.97 -17.89 -6.89
C GLU A 168 -25.52 -17.99 -6.91
N ARG A 169 -26.17 -18.17 -5.76
CA ARG A 169 -27.64 -18.21 -5.66
C ARG A 169 -28.25 -16.82 -5.86
N ASP A 170 -27.57 -15.76 -5.46
CA ASP A 170 -27.98 -14.38 -5.73
C ASP A 170 -27.87 -14.08 -7.23
N LEU A 171 -26.78 -14.50 -7.89
CA LEU A 171 -26.59 -14.36 -9.34
C LEU A 171 -27.70 -15.03 -10.15
N ARG A 172 -28.02 -16.29 -9.84
CA ARG A 172 -29.13 -17.01 -10.48
C ARG A 172 -30.47 -16.31 -10.30
N ARG A 173 -30.72 -15.72 -9.13
CA ARG A 173 -31.94 -14.92 -8.87
C ARG A 173 -31.97 -13.62 -9.68
N MET A 174 -30.82 -13.08 -10.05
CA MET A 174 -30.71 -11.95 -10.99
C MET A 174 -30.76 -12.40 -12.47
N GLY A 175 -30.96 -13.69 -12.75
CA GLY A 175 -30.95 -14.22 -14.11
C GLY A 175 -29.57 -14.33 -14.75
N LYS A 176 -28.49 -14.26 -13.96
CA LYS A 176 -27.11 -14.38 -14.44
C LYS A 176 -26.61 -15.82 -14.32
N SER A 177 -25.89 -16.29 -15.33
CA SER A 177 -25.20 -17.59 -15.35
C SER A 177 -23.78 -17.54 -14.77
N GLY A 178 -23.28 -16.35 -14.45
CA GLY A 178 -21.94 -16.08 -13.93
C GLY A 178 -21.68 -14.59 -13.78
N PRO A 179 -20.47 -14.16 -13.40
CA PRO A 179 -20.07 -12.75 -13.42
C PRO A 179 -20.04 -12.23 -14.87
N ASP A 180 -20.27 -10.93 -15.02
CA ASP A 180 -20.09 -10.18 -16.25
C ASP A 180 -18.60 -10.02 -16.59
N THR A 181 -18.31 -9.55 -17.81
CA THR A 181 -16.95 -9.20 -18.23
C THR A 181 -16.66 -7.73 -17.91
N ALA A 182 -15.54 -7.47 -17.26
CA ALA A 182 -15.13 -6.11 -16.93
C ALA A 182 -14.90 -5.26 -18.20
N PRO A 183 -15.33 -3.98 -18.21
CA PRO A 183 -14.99 -3.05 -19.29
C PRO A 183 -13.47 -2.84 -19.39
N ALA A 184 -13.00 -2.50 -20.59
CA ALA A 184 -11.59 -2.15 -20.79
C ALA A 184 -11.20 -0.93 -19.94
N ILE A 185 -10.02 -1.00 -19.32
CA ILE A 185 -9.47 0.10 -18.54
C ILE A 185 -8.77 1.08 -19.50
N VAL A 186 -9.46 2.14 -19.87
CA VAL A 186 -8.93 3.17 -20.77
C VAL A 186 -8.36 4.31 -19.94
N MET A 187 -7.04 4.53 -20.04
CA MET A 187 -6.36 5.61 -19.31
C MET A 187 -6.43 6.93 -20.08
N ARG A 188 -6.66 8.04 -19.36
CA ARG A 188 -6.64 9.42 -19.86
C ARG A 188 -5.63 10.25 -19.07
N GLU A 189 -5.00 11.20 -19.75
CA GLU A 189 -4.08 12.14 -19.12
C GLU A 189 -4.82 13.37 -18.59
N HIS A 190 -4.50 13.76 -17.36
CA HIS A 190 -5.05 14.94 -16.71
C HIS A 190 -3.93 15.77 -16.08
N VAL A 191 -3.98 17.08 -16.25
CA VAL A 191 -3.09 18.01 -15.56
C VAL A 191 -3.74 18.45 -14.24
N ILE A 192 -3.12 18.08 -13.12
CA ILE A 192 -3.59 18.41 -11.77
C ILE A 192 -2.61 19.35 -11.08
N GLY A 193 -2.98 19.86 -9.90
CA GLY A 193 -2.02 20.52 -9.01
C GLY A 193 -1.59 21.93 -9.43
N LYS A 194 -2.37 22.65 -10.24
CA LYS A 194 -2.06 24.05 -10.63
C LYS A 194 -1.73 24.97 -9.44
N ASN A 195 -2.38 24.72 -8.29
CA ASN A 195 -2.17 25.47 -7.04
C ASN A 195 -1.43 24.63 -5.97
N SER A 196 -0.83 23.51 -6.36
CA SER A 196 -0.05 22.62 -5.48
C SER A 196 1.39 23.09 -5.38
N VAL A 197 2.01 22.86 -4.23
CA VAL A 197 3.47 23.03 -4.07
C VAL A 197 4.28 22.07 -4.93
N LEU A 198 3.68 20.96 -5.37
CA LEU A 198 4.27 20.00 -6.29
C LEU A 198 4.11 20.41 -7.77
N GLY A 199 3.53 21.59 -8.02
CA GLY A 199 3.31 22.17 -9.33
C GLY A 199 2.26 21.43 -10.18
N PRO A 200 1.94 21.98 -11.37
CA PRO A 200 1.16 21.26 -12.35
C PRO A 200 1.88 19.99 -12.76
N ARG A 201 1.22 18.83 -12.63
CA ARG A 201 1.75 17.54 -13.09
C ARG A 201 0.70 16.76 -13.84
N THR A 202 1.14 15.99 -14.83
CA THR A 202 0.28 15.08 -15.58
C THR A 202 0.15 13.76 -14.84
N VAL A 203 -1.09 13.31 -14.64
CA VAL A 203 -1.43 12.00 -14.08
C VAL A 203 -2.24 11.22 -15.11
N ARG A 204 -2.13 9.88 -15.07
CA ARG A 204 -2.96 9.00 -15.90
C ARG A 204 -4.05 8.39 -15.03
N VAL A 205 -5.29 8.63 -15.40
CA VAL A 205 -6.48 8.24 -14.64
C VAL A 205 -7.41 7.44 -15.55
N PRO A 206 -8.01 6.34 -15.08
CA PRO A 206 -8.99 5.62 -15.88
C PRO A 206 -10.23 6.46 -16.19
N GLU A 207 -10.80 6.28 -17.38
CA GLU A 207 -12.02 6.95 -17.82
C GLU A 207 -13.20 6.69 -16.86
N GLY A 208 -13.99 7.72 -16.57
CA GLY A 208 -15.06 7.64 -15.56
C GLY A 208 -14.60 7.78 -14.11
N ILE A 209 -13.31 7.98 -13.84
CA ILE A 209 -12.75 8.27 -12.50
C ILE A 209 -12.19 9.70 -12.46
N ASP A 210 -12.46 10.42 -11.38
CA ASP A 210 -11.81 11.72 -11.15
C ASP A 210 -10.37 11.52 -10.64
N PRO A 211 -9.39 12.36 -11.04
CA PRO A 211 -8.04 12.30 -10.51
C PRO A 211 -7.98 12.37 -8.97
N GLY A 212 -7.25 11.43 -8.36
CA GLY A 212 -7.14 11.25 -6.92
C GLY A 212 -8.12 10.23 -6.33
N PHE A 213 -9.01 9.64 -7.14
CA PHE A 213 -9.97 8.60 -6.73
C PHE A 213 -9.72 7.25 -7.41
N GLU A 214 -8.65 7.09 -8.19
CA GLU A 214 -8.27 5.86 -8.89
C GLU A 214 -7.61 4.82 -7.98
N TYR A 215 -8.19 4.63 -6.79
CA TYR A 215 -7.76 3.65 -5.81
C TYR A 215 -8.99 3.12 -5.06
N THR A 216 -8.84 1.94 -4.45
CA THR A 216 -9.84 1.44 -3.51
C THR A 216 -9.57 1.99 -2.09
N PRO A 217 -10.48 2.78 -1.49
CA PRO A 217 -10.30 3.21 -0.11
C PRO A 217 -10.13 2.04 0.85
N GLY A 218 -9.18 2.13 1.77
CA GLY A 218 -8.86 1.08 2.73
C GLY A 218 -7.91 0.00 2.22
N ARG A 219 -7.73 -0.14 0.90
CA ARG A 219 -6.88 -1.17 0.28
C ARG A 219 -5.39 -0.88 0.44
N SER A 220 -5.01 0.39 0.37
CA SER A 220 -3.59 0.79 0.36
C SER A 220 -2.88 0.54 1.70
N ARG A 221 -3.64 0.35 2.79
CA ARG A 221 -3.07 0.03 4.10
C ARG A 221 -2.22 -1.24 4.09
N LEU A 222 -2.63 -2.25 3.32
CA LEU A 222 -1.89 -3.50 3.20
C LEU A 222 -0.95 -3.44 2.00
N GLU A 223 -1.41 -2.94 0.84
CA GLU A 223 -0.59 -2.91 -0.39
C GLU A 223 0.54 -1.85 -0.40
N SER A 224 0.40 -0.72 0.30
CA SER A 224 1.43 0.35 0.37
C SER A 224 2.43 0.16 1.50
N ALA A 225 2.07 -0.65 2.51
CA ALA A 225 3.00 -1.09 3.54
C ALA A 225 3.77 -2.34 3.10
N VAL A 226 3.27 -3.04 2.06
CA VAL A 226 4.04 -4.03 1.32
C VAL A 226 5.02 -3.31 0.43
N LEU A 227 6.29 -3.59 0.68
CA LEU A 227 7.38 -3.08 -0.14
C LEU A 227 7.32 -3.81 -1.47
N ARG A 228 7.34 -3.10 -2.60
CA ARG A 228 7.42 -3.77 -3.91
C ARG A 228 8.86 -4.14 -4.23
N GLU A 229 9.09 -5.19 -5.00
CA GLU A 229 10.43 -5.49 -5.48
C GLU A 229 10.93 -4.31 -6.33
N ARG A 230 12.16 -3.86 -6.06
CA ARG A 230 12.79 -2.80 -6.84
C ARG A 230 12.95 -3.28 -8.31
N PRO A 231 12.66 -2.44 -9.32
CA PRO A 231 12.99 -2.74 -10.70
C PRO A 231 14.48 -3.03 -10.86
N ASP A 232 14.84 -3.94 -11.77
CA ASP A 232 16.25 -4.28 -12.02
C ASP A 232 17.01 -3.03 -12.53
N GLY A 233 17.95 -2.54 -11.72
CA GLY A 233 18.98 -1.56 -12.13
C GLY A 233 20.34 -2.25 -12.28
N PRO A 234 21.35 -1.59 -12.87
CA PRO A 234 22.69 -2.17 -13.03
C PRO A 234 23.31 -2.61 -11.69
N ASP A 235 22.90 -1.99 -10.58
CA ASP A 235 23.31 -2.38 -9.23
C ASP A 235 22.26 -3.26 -8.56
N LEU A 236 22.54 -4.58 -8.53
CA LEU A 236 21.75 -5.57 -7.79
C LEU A 236 21.83 -5.38 -6.25
N SER A 237 22.70 -4.49 -5.78
CA SER A 237 22.85 -4.09 -4.39
C SER A 237 23.15 -2.59 -4.37
N SER A 238 22.34 -1.77 -3.68
CA SER A 238 22.64 -0.34 -3.54
C SER A 238 23.77 -0.05 -2.55
N ALA A 239 24.48 -1.10 -2.11
CA ALA A 239 25.66 -1.01 -1.27
C ALA A 239 26.75 -0.05 -1.83
N SER A 240 26.89 0.02 -3.15
CA SER A 240 27.81 0.93 -3.86
C SER A 240 27.28 2.35 -4.02
N SER A 241 26.02 2.62 -3.70
CA SER A 241 25.42 3.95 -3.90
C SER A 241 26.04 5.01 -2.96
N ALA A 242 26.04 6.26 -3.44
CA ALA A 242 26.42 7.40 -2.62
C ALA A 242 25.47 7.51 -1.41
N GLY A 243 26.04 7.58 -0.22
CA GLY A 243 25.25 7.53 1.01
C GLY A 243 26.07 7.82 2.26
N VAL A 244 25.36 8.01 3.37
CA VAL A 244 25.93 8.33 4.68
C VAL A 244 25.13 7.69 5.82
N PRO A 245 25.76 7.40 6.98
CA PRO A 245 27.20 7.44 7.22
C PRO A 245 27.93 6.25 6.55
N ASN A 246 29.23 6.37 6.28
CA ASN A 246 30.05 5.31 5.70
C ASN A 246 30.95 4.66 6.75
N ARG A 247 30.36 4.24 7.87
CA ARG A 247 31.12 3.59 8.94
C ARG A 247 31.30 2.10 8.58
N PRO A 248 32.54 1.59 8.53
CA PRO A 248 32.81 0.18 8.30
C PRO A 248 32.43 -0.67 9.54
N PRO A 249 32.33 -2.00 9.39
CA PRO A 249 32.05 -2.86 10.52
C PRO A 249 33.27 -2.91 11.47
N PRO A 250 33.06 -2.79 12.79
CA PRO A 250 34.17 -2.84 13.75
C PRO A 250 34.69 -4.26 13.99
N ASP A 251 34.00 -5.30 13.49
CA ASP A 251 34.22 -6.71 13.81
C ASP A 251 33.83 -7.63 12.63
N PRO A 252 34.28 -8.91 12.62
CA PRO A 252 33.87 -9.88 11.59
C PRO A 252 32.38 -10.24 11.73
N LEU A 253 31.76 -10.77 10.67
CA LEU A 253 30.38 -11.29 10.73
C LEU A 253 30.26 -12.46 11.71
N PRO A 254 29.09 -12.64 12.37
CA PRO A 254 28.80 -13.86 13.14
C PRO A 254 28.96 -15.13 12.30
N ALA A 255 29.41 -16.22 12.91
CA ALA A 255 29.65 -17.50 12.24
C ALA A 255 28.41 -17.99 11.45
N PRO A 256 28.59 -18.59 10.26
CA PRO A 256 27.48 -19.15 9.48
C PRO A 256 26.69 -20.20 10.27
N ARG A 257 25.39 -20.32 9.98
CA ARG A 257 24.52 -21.34 10.58
C ARG A 257 24.25 -22.46 9.59
N ALA A 258 24.10 -23.68 10.07
CA ALA A 258 23.62 -24.76 9.22
C ALA A 258 22.21 -24.43 8.67
N PHE A 259 22.03 -24.55 7.36
CA PHE A 259 20.73 -24.46 6.71
C PHE A 259 20.16 -25.85 6.49
N ASP A 260 18.90 -26.04 6.86
CA ASP A 260 18.19 -27.31 6.68
C ASP A 260 18.01 -27.62 5.18
N PRO A 261 18.61 -28.71 4.66
CA PRO A 261 18.48 -29.07 3.24
C PRO A 261 17.04 -29.28 2.78
N ASP A 262 16.15 -29.72 3.66
CA ASP A 262 14.73 -29.97 3.34
C ASP A 262 13.95 -28.66 3.11
N ARG A 263 14.51 -27.52 3.53
CA ARG A 263 13.95 -26.19 3.28
C ARG A 263 14.42 -25.58 1.95
N LEU A 264 15.32 -26.24 1.21
CA LEU A 264 15.62 -25.82 -0.15
C LEU A 264 14.43 -26.11 -1.05
N LEU A 265 13.94 -25.09 -1.76
CA LEU A 265 12.78 -25.25 -2.62
C LEU A 265 13.17 -26.07 -3.87
N PRO A 266 12.31 -27.01 -4.32
CA PRO A 266 12.59 -27.84 -5.49
C PRO A 266 12.71 -26.97 -6.74
N GLY A 267 13.46 -27.41 -7.75
CA GLY A 267 13.52 -26.70 -9.03
C GLY A 267 12.29 -26.98 -9.90
N GLY A 268 11.85 -26.00 -10.68
CA GLY A 268 10.80 -26.18 -11.69
C GLY A 268 9.35 -26.10 -11.20
N ALA A 269 9.10 -25.64 -9.97
CA ALA A 269 7.75 -25.38 -9.47
C ALA A 269 7.17 -24.08 -10.04
N ASP A 270 5.87 -23.83 -9.81
CA ASP A 270 5.23 -22.57 -10.23
C ASP A 270 5.65 -21.40 -9.34
N ALA A 271 5.68 -20.18 -9.92
CA ALA A 271 6.02 -18.95 -9.20
C ALA A 271 5.20 -18.75 -7.93
N SER A 272 3.89 -19.02 -8.03
CA SER A 272 2.96 -18.87 -6.93
C SER A 272 3.28 -19.82 -5.77
N GLU A 273 3.79 -21.01 -6.05
CA GLU A 273 4.16 -21.99 -5.04
C GLU A 273 5.38 -21.53 -4.24
N TYR A 274 6.44 -21.07 -4.92
CA TYR A 274 7.61 -20.48 -4.24
C TYR A 274 7.23 -19.30 -3.35
N VAL A 275 6.38 -18.41 -3.87
CA VAL A 275 5.91 -17.24 -3.12
C VAL A 275 5.04 -17.65 -1.93
N ALA A 276 4.14 -18.63 -2.10
CA ALA A 276 3.32 -19.14 -1.00
C ALA A 276 4.18 -19.71 0.13
N ARG A 277 5.23 -20.47 -0.19
CA ARG A 277 6.19 -21.04 0.78
C ARG A 277 6.93 -19.93 1.53
N TYR A 278 7.40 -18.90 0.82
CA TYR A 278 8.03 -17.74 1.46
C TYR A 278 7.06 -17.02 2.41
N LEU A 279 5.82 -16.76 1.97
CA LEU A 279 4.83 -16.03 2.78
C LEU A 279 4.40 -16.80 4.03
N GLN A 280 4.39 -18.13 3.96
CA GLN A 280 4.07 -19.00 5.08
C GLN A 280 5.03 -18.81 6.26
N GLU A 281 6.31 -18.50 6.01
CA GLU A 281 7.31 -18.19 7.05
C GLU A 281 6.90 -16.99 7.92
N PHE A 282 5.99 -16.16 7.42
CA PHE A 282 5.52 -14.92 8.03
C PHE A 282 4.04 -14.96 8.43
N GLY A 283 3.37 -16.11 8.27
CA GLY A 283 1.92 -16.25 8.50
C GLY A 283 1.05 -15.57 7.44
N ALA A 284 1.63 -15.15 6.32
CA ALA A 284 0.93 -14.61 5.16
C ALA A 284 0.55 -15.72 4.17
N THR A 285 -0.39 -15.43 3.27
CA THR A 285 -0.73 -16.26 2.10
C THR A 285 -0.73 -15.39 0.85
N ILE A 286 -0.88 -15.99 -0.33
CA ILE A 286 -0.97 -15.24 -1.60
C ILE A 286 -2.03 -14.14 -1.53
N ASP A 287 -3.19 -14.45 -0.93
CA ASP A 287 -4.34 -13.55 -0.88
C ASP A 287 -4.45 -12.77 0.44
N ARG A 288 -3.68 -13.16 1.47
CA ARG A 288 -3.76 -12.57 2.81
C ARG A 288 -2.40 -12.09 3.30
N PRO A 289 -2.14 -10.77 3.34
CA PRO A 289 -0.90 -10.24 3.89
C PRO A 289 -0.81 -10.43 5.41
N ALA A 290 0.42 -10.42 5.93
CA ALA A 290 0.70 -10.43 7.35
C ALA A 290 1.62 -9.27 7.75
N ILE A 291 1.48 -8.80 8.99
CA ILE A 291 2.40 -7.83 9.58
C ILE A 291 3.41 -8.60 10.43
N VAL A 292 4.68 -8.43 10.13
CA VAL A 292 5.80 -9.07 10.82
C VAL A 292 6.58 -7.98 11.54
N GLN A 293 6.97 -8.25 12.78
CA GLN A 293 7.90 -7.41 13.50
C GLN A 293 9.31 -7.99 13.35
N ASP A 294 10.26 -7.18 12.88
CA ASP A 294 11.65 -7.58 12.76
C ASP A 294 12.40 -7.48 14.10
N VAL A 295 13.67 -7.91 14.11
CA VAL A 295 14.52 -7.94 15.31
C VAL A 295 14.86 -6.56 15.90
N VAL A 296 14.65 -5.48 15.15
CA VAL A 296 14.82 -4.10 15.64
C VAL A 296 13.49 -3.46 16.05
N GLY A 297 12.40 -4.24 16.02
CA GLY A 297 11.07 -3.84 16.47
C GLY A 297 10.22 -3.13 15.41
N GLU A 298 10.72 -3.01 14.19
CA GLU A 298 10.04 -2.37 13.07
C GLU A 298 9.02 -3.31 12.43
N ARG A 299 7.92 -2.75 11.91
CA ARG A 299 6.83 -3.53 11.32
C ARG A 299 6.94 -3.54 9.80
N LEU A 300 6.96 -4.74 9.23
CA LEU A 300 7.02 -4.98 7.80
C LEU A 300 5.74 -5.71 7.37
N VAL A 301 5.20 -5.37 6.20
CA VAL A 301 4.04 -6.10 5.66
C VAL A 301 4.50 -7.06 4.58
N MET A 302 4.21 -8.34 4.81
CA MET A 302 4.53 -9.44 3.91
C MET A 302 3.31 -9.78 3.08
N SER A 303 3.43 -9.70 1.75
CA SER A 303 2.37 -10.12 0.82
C SER A 303 2.95 -10.62 -0.51
N ALA A 304 2.11 -11.26 -1.33
CA ALA A 304 2.50 -11.68 -2.67
C ALA A 304 2.96 -10.53 -3.58
N ASP A 305 2.51 -9.29 -3.33
CA ASP A 305 2.90 -8.13 -4.12
C ASP A 305 4.38 -7.74 -3.90
N LEU A 306 5.05 -8.31 -2.88
CA LEU A 306 6.51 -8.28 -2.78
C LEU A 306 7.13 -8.80 -4.08
N PHE A 307 6.56 -9.82 -4.70
CA PHE A 307 7.16 -10.60 -5.80
C PHE A 307 6.56 -10.29 -7.17
N ARG A 308 5.77 -9.21 -7.27
CA ARG A 308 5.10 -8.80 -8.50
C ARG A 308 5.69 -7.49 -9.01
N ASP A 309 5.79 -7.37 -10.33
CA ASP A 309 6.16 -6.12 -10.97
C ASP A 309 4.96 -5.14 -11.05
N VAL A 310 5.20 -3.97 -11.67
CA VAL A 310 4.15 -2.94 -11.85
C VAL A 310 2.98 -3.40 -12.72
N SER A 311 3.17 -4.43 -13.56
CA SER A 311 2.14 -5.03 -14.39
C SER A 311 1.38 -6.16 -13.68
N GLY A 312 1.89 -6.61 -12.52
CA GLY A 312 1.34 -7.71 -11.74
C GLY A 312 1.96 -9.08 -12.07
N ALA A 313 2.96 -9.14 -12.95
CA ALA A 313 3.65 -10.37 -13.29
C ALA A 313 4.66 -10.78 -12.21
N TRP A 314 4.86 -12.08 -12.01
CA TRP A 314 5.83 -12.61 -11.05
C TRP A 314 7.27 -12.28 -11.47
N LYS A 315 8.04 -11.66 -10.58
CA LYS A 315 9.45 -11.28 -10.80
C LYS A 315 10.45 -12.15 -10.04
N ALA A 316 10.00 -12.89 -9.02
CA ALA A 316 10.82 -13.71 -8.11
C ALA A 316 11.64 -14.85 -8.73
N LEU A 317 11.47 -15.17 -10.02
CA LEU A 317 11.94 -16.42 -10.63
C LEU A 317 13.14 -16.27 -11.58
N LYS A 318 13.93 -15.19 -11.47
CA LYS A 318 15.07 -15.02 -12.38
C LYS A 318 16.32 -15.75 -11.87
N ARG A 319 16.89 -16.61 -12.73
CA ARG A 319 18.24 -17.20 -12.63
C ARG A 319 18.45 -18.25 -11.52
N GLY A 320 17.44 -19.07 -11.20
CA GLY A 320 17.61 -20.20 -10.28
C GLY A 320 17.60 -19.83 -8.79
N ARG A 321 17.31 -18.56 -8.47
CA ARG A 321 17.33 -18.01 -7.10
C ARG A 321 16.10 -18.39 -6.30
N GLU A 322 15.03 -18.78 -6.97
CA GLU A 322 13.75 -19.21 -6.39
C GLU A 322 13.93 -20.36 -5.39
N ARG A 323 14.91 -21.23 -5.62
CA ARG A 323 15.25 -22.34 -4.71
C ARG A 323 15.70 -21.90 -3.32
N PHE A 324 16.22 -20.67 -3.23
CA PHE A 324 16.83 -20.10 -2.03
C PHE A 324 15.97 -19.02 -1.36
N LEU A 325 14.72 -18.85 -1.78
CA LEU A 325 13.83 -17.81 -1.22
C LEU A 325 13.69 -17.93 0.31
N LEU A 326 13.74 -19.13 0.87
CA LEU A 326 13.65 -19.31 2.32
C LEU A 326 14.90 -18.82 3.07
N LEU A 327 16.07 -18.73 2.43
CA LEU A 327 17.25 -18.08 3.03
C LEU A 327 17.02 -16.57 3.19
N LEU A 328 16.33 -15.94 2.23
CA LEU A 328 15.94 -14.53 2.35
C LEU A 328 14.87 -14.33 3.44
N ALA A 329 13.97 -15.29 3.61
CA ALA A 329 13.01 -15.26 4.70
C ALA A 329 13.72 -15.35 6.06
N ASP A 330 14.67 -16.27 6.19
CA ASP A 330 15.46 -16.45 7.41
C ASP A 330 16.35 -15.23 7.69
N ALA A 331 16.96 -14.61 6.67
CA ALA A 331 17.71 -13.37 6.84
C ALA A 331 16.83 -12.24 7.41
N LEU A 332 15.54 -12.19 7.05
CA LEU A 332 14.62 -11.18 7.58
C LEU A 332 14.12 -11.51 9.00
N ARG A 333 13.85 -12.78 9.28
CA ARG A 333 13.32 -13.26 10.58
C ARG A 333 14.38 -13.31 11.66
N ASP A 334 15.55 -13.80 11.30
CA ASP A 334 16.68 -14.06 12.20
C ASP A 334 18.01 -13.70 11.51
N PRO A 335 18.27 -12.39 11.30
CA PRO A 335 19.50 -11.91 10.69
C PRO A 335 20.73 -12.15 11.58
N ASP A 336 21.91 -12.23 10.96
CA ASP A 336 23.19 -12.07 11.65
C ASP A 336 23.46 -10.61 12.00
N GLU A 337 23.14 -9.68 11.09
CA GLU A 337 23.29 -8.24 11.31
C GLU A 337 22.18 -7.45 10.62
N VAL A 338 21.80 -6.31 11.21
CA VAL A 338 20.94 -5.30 10.57
C VAL A 338 21.68 -3.97 10.47
N TRP A 339 21.82 -3.47 9.24
CA TRP A 339 22.50 -2.22 8.94
C TRP A 339 21.56 -1.19 8.35
N VAL A 340 21.77 0.09 8.67
CA VAL A 340 20.98 1.21 8.15
C VAL A 340 21.87 2.30 7.59
N ARG A 341 21.50 2.82 6.42
CA ARG A 341 22.22 3.90 5.72
C ARG A 341 21.24 4.79 4.97
N ILE A 342 21.54 6.10 4.90
CA ILE A 342 20.85 7.02 3.99
C ILE A 342 21.54 6.93 2.64
N GLU A 343 20.78 6.66 1.59
CA GLU A 343 21.27 6.46 0.22
C GLU A 343 20.62 7.43 -0.74
N TRP A 344 21.43 8.04 -1.60
CA TRP A 344 20.95 8.90 -2.67
C TRP A 344 20.53 8.05 -3.86
N GLN A 345 19.28 8.22 -4.29
CA GLN A 345 18.76 7.60 -5.50
C GLN A 345 18.81 8.59 -6.65
N GLU A 346 19.79 8.44 -7.54
CA GLU A 346 19.97 9.34 -8.68
C GLU A 346 18.75 9.35 -9.59
N SER A 347 18.16 8.18 -9.89
CA SER A 347 16.99 8.08 -10.78
C SER A 347 15.75 8.81 -10.25
N ARG A 348 15.67 9.02 -8.93
CA ARG A 348 14.53 9.67 -8.26
C ARG A 348 14.88 11.02 -7.63
N GLN A 349 16.14 11.43 -7.71
CA GLN A 349 16.69 12.63 -7.07
C GLN A 349 16.25 12.74 -5.59
N LYS A 350 16.35 11.64 -4.84
CA LYS A 350 15.86 11.56 -3.46
C LYS A 350 16.77 10.74 -2.56
N ALA A 351 16.98 11.21 -1.34
CA ALA A 351 17.58 10.42 -0.27
C ALA A 351 16.54 9.48 0.36
N VAL A 352 16.90 8.20 0.51
CA VAL A 352 16.08 7.20 1.20
C VAL A 352 16.84 6.58 2.35
N VAL A 353 16.12 6.17 3.40
CA VAL A 353 16.69 5.31 4.43
C VAL A 353 16.60 3.87 3.95
N ARG A 354 17.75 3.19 3.88
CA ARG A 354 17.89 1.79 3.51
C ARG A 354 18.24 0.97 4.75
N ARG A 355 17.52 -0.13 4.98
CA ARG A 355 17.89 -1.16 5.95
C ARG A 355 18.29 -2.43 5.24
N ARG A 356 19.29 -3.13 5.75
CA ARG A 356 19.83 -4.37 5.23
C ARG A 356 19.85 -5.43 6.31
N TYR A 357 19.30 -6.58 6.02
CA TYR A 357 19.37 -7.78 6.83
C TYR A 357 20.36 -8.74 6.17
N LEU A 358 21.37 -9.17 6.90
CA LEU A 358 22.36 -10.11 6.40
C LEU A 358 22.30 -11.39 7.22
N ALA A 359 22.38 -12.54 6.56
CA ALA A 359 22.58 -13.82 7.24
C ALA A 359 23.47 -14.75 6.39
N ARG A 360 24.32 -15.52 7.06
CA ARG A 360 25.20 -16.52 6.47
C ARG A 360 24.78 -17.93 6.83
N PHE A 361 24.83 -18.81 5.84
CA PHE A 361 24.36 -20.17 5.96
C PHE A 361 25.34 -21.19 5.37
N ASP A 362 25.66 -22.22 6.14
CA ASP A 362 26.32 -23.42 5.63
C ASP A 362 25.27 -24.34 5.00
N ILE A 363 25.42 -24.62 3.71
CA ILE A 363 24.52 -25.51 2.97
C ILE A 363 25.28 -26.78 2.60
N GLU A 364 24.70 -27.92 2.91
CA GLU A 364 25.28 -29.21 2.54
C GLU A 364 25.56 -29.29 1.02
N GLY A 365 26.76 -29.74 0.67
CA GLY A 365 27.21 -29.84 -0.73
C GLY A 365 27.71 -28.52 -1.34
N GLN A 366 27.68 -27.40 -0.61
CA GLN A 366 28.30 -26.16 -1.05
C GLN A 366 29.67 -25.98 -0.37
N PRO A 367 30.73 -25.63 -1.11
CA PRO A 367 32.09 -25.52 -0.55
C PRO A 367 32.29 -24.25 0.29
N VAL A 368 31.34 -23.32 0.24
CA VAL A 368 31.41 -22.02 0.92
C VAL A 368 30.02 -21.61 1.42
N PRO A 369 29.96 -20.83 2.52
CA PRO A 369 28.69 -20.37 3.06
C PRO A 369 27.94 -19.47 2.07
N ALA A 370 26.62 -19.64 2.01
CA ALA A 370 25.71 -18.75 1.32
C ALA A 370 25.58 -17.43 2.09
N LEU A 371 25.45 -16.32 1.36
CA LEU A 371 25.07 -15.04 1.94
C LEU A 371 23.69 -14.64 1.43
N ALA A 372 22.77 -14.40 2.35
CA ALA A 372 21.47 -13.81 2.08
C ALA A 372 21.48 -12.35 2.54
N VAL A 373 21.14 -11.44 1.63
CA VAL A 373 20.99 -10.01 1.89
C VAL A 373 19.57 -9.60 1.50
N PHE A 374 18.80 -9.12 2.48
CA PHE A 374 17.49 -8.53 2.25
C PHE A 374 17.57 -7.02 2.48
N GLU A 375 17.25 -6.23 1.48
CA GLU A 375 17.25 -4.78 1.53
C GLU A 375 15.82 -4.23 1.56
N VAL A 376 15.56 -3.23 2.40
CA VAL A 376 14.28 -2.53 2.48
C VAL A 376 14.46 -1.02 2.55
N GLY A 377 13.66 -0.26 1.82
CA GLY A 377 13.57 1.20 1.94
C GLY A 377 12.23 1.72 1.43
N ALA A 378 12.01 3.04 1.50
CA ALA A 378 10.76 3.68 1.06
C ALA A 378 10.44 3.51 -0.44
N ASP A 379 11.40 3.04 -1.22
CA ASP A 379 11.32 2.75 -2.65
C ASP A 379 11.06 1.26 -2.96
N GLY A 380 10.95 0.40 -1.95
CA GLY A 380 10.73 -1.04 -2.12
C GLY A 380 11.77 -1.91 -1.41
N TRP A 381 11.80 -3.18 -1.77
CA TRP A 381 12.78 -4.16 -1.28
C TRP A 381 13.62 -4.73 -2.43
N ALA A 382 14.76 -5.30 -2.09
CA ALA A 382 15.57 -6.10 -3.00
C ALA A 382 16.20 -7.26 -2.21
N GLY A 383 16.18 -8.47 -2.77
CA GLY A 383 16.81 -9.64 -2.17
C GLY A 383 17.93 -10.16 -3.04
N VAL A 384 19.08 -10.41 -2.43
CA VAL A 384 20.21 -11.04 -3.11
C VAL A 384 20.65 -12.24 -2.29
N THR A 385 20.70 -13.40 -2.93
CA THR A 385 21.39 -14.57 -2.41
C THR A 385 22.56 -14.86 -3.34
N THR A 386 23.78 -14.89 -2.81
CA THR A 386 25.00 -15.12 -3.59
C THR A 386 25.63 -16.46 -3.27
N PHE A 387 26.04 -17.14 -4.35
CA PHE A 387 26.84 -18.36 -4.37
C PHE A 387 27.88 -18.23 -5.49
N PRO A 388 29.16 -18.63 -5.30
CA PRO A 388 29.88 -18.87 -4.03
C PRO A 388 30.03 -17.59 -3.19
N ALA A 389 30.72 -17.68 -2.03
CA ALA A 389 30.94 -16.59 -1.07
C ALA A 389 31.16 -15.25 -1.77
N ALA A 390 30.36 -14.26 -1.40
CA ALA A 390 30.53 -12.92 -1.93
C ALA A 390 31.95 -12.43 -1.62
N SER A 391 32.56 -11.69 -2.55
CA SER A 391 33.89 -11.14 -2.33
C SER A 391 33.92 -10.34 -1.02
N ASP A 392 35.08 -10.29 -0.37
CA ASP A 392 35.25 -9.46 0.84
C ASP A 392 34.83 -8.01 0.59
N GLU A 393 35.04 -7.52 -0.63
CA GLU A 393 34.57 -6.22 -1.09
C GLU A 393 33.03 -6.10 -1.09
N TYR A 394 32.31 -7.12 -1.57
CA TYR A 394 30.84 -7.13 -1.52
C TYR A 394 30.33 -7.21 -0.07
N LEU A 395 30.94 -8.05 0.76
CA LEU A 395 30.61 -8.14 2.19
C LEU A 395 30.84 -6.81 2.90
N ALA A 396 31.95 -6.14 2.64
CA ALA A 396 32.24 -4.81 3.19
C ALA A 396 31.21 -3.77 2.70
N SER A 397 30.83 -3.82 1.43
CA SER A 397 29.86 -2.89 0.84
C SER A 397 28.46 -3.01 1.47
N THR A 398 28.07 -4.22 1.88
CA THR A 398 26.74 -4.47 2.48
C THR A 398 26.71 -4.20 3.99
N ARG A 399 27.88 -4.16 4.65
CA ARG A 399 28.07 -3.90 6.09
C ARG A 399 28.55 -2.47 6.35
N VAL A 400 27.88 -1.48 5.78
CA VAL A 400 28.25 -0.06 5.90
C VAL A 400 27.08 0.76 6.43
N GLY A 401 27.34 1.63 7.40
CA GLY A 401 26.33 2.52 7.98
C GLY A 401 26.25 2.44 9.50
N VAL A 402 25.03 2.47 10.03
CA VAL A 402 24.76 2.25 11.45
C VAL A 402 24.26 0.83 11.63
N ARG A 403 24.99 0.00 12.39
CA ARG A 403 24.51 -1.33 12.78
C ARG A 403 23.48 -1.18 13.89
N LEU A 404 22.26 -1.62 13.65
CA LEU A 404 21.16 -1.62 14.62
C LEU A 404 21.07 -2.94 15.39
N TYR A 405 21.51 -4.04 14.78
CA TYR A 405 21.43 -5.36 15.37
C TYR A 405 22.64 -6.21 14.96
N ARG A 406 23.06 -7.08 15.87
CA ARG A 406 23.99 -8.18 15.64
C ARG A 406 23.53 -9.38 16.46
N ARG A 407 23.49 -10.56 15.85
CA ARG A 407 23.22 -11.83 16.51
C ARG A 407 24.29 -12.09 17.57
N GLN A 408 23.86 -12.53 18.76
CA GLN A 408 24.79 -13.01 19.78
C GLN A 408 25.24 -14.43 19.41
N GLU A 409 26.53 -14.72 19.59
CA GLU A 409 27.11 -16.05 19.34
C GLU A 409 27.02 -16.95 20.57
#